data_AF-A0A291ILU7-F1
#
_entry.id   AF-A0A291ILU7-F1
#
_cell.length_a   1.000
_cell.length_b   1.000
_cell.length_c   1.000
_cell.angle_alpha   90.00
_cell.angle_beta   90.00
_cell.angle_gamma   90.00
#
_symmetry.space_group_name_H-M   'P 1'
#
loop_
_entity.id
_entity.type
_entity.pdbx_description
1 polymer ?
#
loop_
_entity_poly.entity_id
_entity_poly.type
_entity_poly.pdbx_seq_one_letter_code
_entity_poly.pdbx_strand_id
1 'polypeptide(L)'
;MADTSQDKILCVDDEQNILDMFKRTLGRQFALFTASSAADALRILQHERDIAVIMSDYSMPGANGLEFLQRAGEISPDSVQIVLTGNIELDVAIKAINEAHIFRYLPKPCPMEVTKKIIADALAHYRLVVAKRQLSEQLEQKNLELLQRNAELAEKQALLEHELETAKIVCSKFGKYGYQVPDGLDFFISAKEAVGGDFILNAVSRDGQAFYLMMGDLTGHGLQSALGGLLVTEIFDAQCPDRPPLHELASIINRKMCRKLPTGLFCAAALMALDLAAGRLQVWNGGMPDIYFLDKQGRIADKAHSANLPLGIAADAGLIGTIADYDIGGIESVFLYSDGVTDQIGADLGLFGAEALQHALAAAPTATRRIDRVVAQLRNHQQHQPQTDDISMAEVNLPRICRALTIR
;
A
#
# COMPACT_ATOMS: atom_id res chain seq x y z
N MET A 1 -32.41 -19.54 25.49
CA MET A 1 -32.78 -20.97 25.56
C MET A 1 -32.80 -21.46 24.13
N ALA A 2 -31.87 -22.36 23.77
CA ALA A 2 -31.82 -22.92 22.42
C ALA A 2 -33.09 -23.75 22.16
N ASP A 3 -33.65 -23.62 20.97
CA ASP A 3 -34.83 -24.36 20.51
C ASP A 3 -34.51 -25.86 20.45
N THR A 4 -34.83 -26.58 21.53
CA THR A 4 -34.62 -28.04 21.66
C THR A 4 -35.61 -28.87 20.84
N SER A 5 -36.55 -28.24 20.10
CA SER A 5 -37.58 -28.97 19.35
C SER A 5 -37.07 -29.70 18.09
N GLN A 6 -35.78 -29.54 17.74
CA GLN A 6 -35.15 -30.18 16.58
C GLN A 6 -34.12 -31.28 16.90
N ASP A 7 -33.74 -31.48 18.16
CA ASP A 7 -32.74 -32.52 18.49
C ASP A 7 -33.36 -33.92 18.31
N LYS A 8 -32.89 -34.64 17.28
CA LYS A 8 -33.35 -35.99 16.92
C LYS A 8 -32.59 -37.04 17.73
N ILE A 9 -33.33 -37.92 18.41
CA ILE A 9 -32.75 -39.01 19.21
C ILE A 9 -33.34 -40.33 18.75
N LEU A 10 -32.49 -41.34 18.54
CA LEU A 10 -32.89 -42.70 18.22
C LEU A 10 -32.69 -43.60 19.44
N CYS A 11 -33.74 -44.24 19.93
CA CYS A 11 -33.68 -45.26 20.97
C CYS A 11 -33.94 -46.66 20.38
N VAL A 12 -33.07 -47.62 20.68
CA VAL A 12 -33.12 -48.99 20.17
C VAL A 12 -33.11 -49.96 21.35
N ASP A 13 -34.17 -50.75 21.47
CA ASP A 13 -34.36 -51.71 22.57
C ASP A 13 -35.41 -52.74 22.13
N ASP A 14 -35.18 -54.03 22.36
CA ASP A 14 -36.13 -55.09 21.97
C ASP A 14 -37.36 -55.15 22.89
N GLU A 15 -37.30 -54.54 24.08
CA GLU A 15 -38.43 -54.42 24.98
C GLU A 15 -39.32 -53.21 24.64
N GLN A 16 -40.50 -53.47 24.06
CA GLN A 16 -41.47 -52.42 23.71
C GLN A 16 -41.85 -51.52 24.91
N ASN A 17 -41.89 -52.09 26.12
CA ASN A 17 -42.18 -51.34 27.34
C ASN A 17 -41.15 -50.24 27.64
N ILE A 18 -39.86 -50.51 27.34
CA ILE A 18 -38.76 -49.55 27.53
C ILE A 18 -38.87 -48.44 26.48
N LEU A 19 -39.11 -48.79 25.22
CA LEU A 19 -39.33 -47.81 24.14
C LEU A 19 -40.52 -46.88 24.43
N ASP A 20 -41.63 -47.43 24.91
CA ASP A 20 -42.82 -46.65 25.25
C ASP A 20 -42.57 -45.74 26.46
N MET A 21 -41.77 -46.19 27.44
CA MET A 21 -41.31 -45.34 28.53
C MET A 21 -40.51 -44.15 27.98
N PHE A 22 -39.50 -44.38 27.13
CA PHE A 22 -38.72 -43.30 26.52
C PHE A 22 -39.59 -42.34 25.70
N LYS A 23 -40.56 -42.83 24.92
CA LYS A 23 -41.53 -41.98 24.20
C LYS A 23 -42.29 -41.07 25.15
N ARG A 24 -42.79 -41.60 26.27
CA ARG A 24 -43.56 -40.82 27.26
C ARG A 24 -42.71 -39.78 27.98
N THR A 25 -41.46 -40.11 28.33
CA THR A 25 -40.62 -39.24 29.17
C THR A 25 -39.73 -38.27 28.38
N LEU A 26 -39.26 -38.67 27.20
CA LEU A 26 -38.33 -37.91 26.36
C LEU A 26 -39.00 -37.27 25.14
N GLY A 27 -40.08 -37.86 24.62
CA GLY A 27 -40.77 -37.37 23.40
C GLY A 27 -41.43 -36.00 23.52
N ARG A 28 -41.51 -35.42 24.73
CA ARG A 28 -41.93 -34.02 24.94
C ARG A 28 -40.79 -33.01 24.74
N GLN A 29 -39.53 -33.45 24.85
CA GLN A 29 -38.36 -32.59 24.82
C GLN A 29 -37.54 -32.77 23.53
N PHE A 30 -37.61 -33.94 22.90
CA PHE A 30 -36.80 -34.31 21.76
C PHE A 30 -37.65 -34.95 20.65
N ALA A 31 -37.17 -34.87 19.41
CA ALA A 31 -37.75 -35.61 18.29
C ALA A 31 -37.29 -37.08 18.37
N LEU A 32 -38.12 -37.93 19.01
CA LEU A 32 -37.75 -39.30 19.36
C LEU A 32 -38.13 -40.29 18.26
N PHE A 33 -37.14 -41.03 17.79
CA PHE A 33 -37.27 -42.20 16.94
C PHE A 33 -37.04 -43.45 17.79
N THR A 34 -37.79 -44.51 17.54
CA THR A 34 -37.64 -45.78 18.26
C THR A 34 -37.60 -46.96 17.31
N ALA A 35 -36.76 -47.93 17.61
CA ALA A 35 -36.68 -49.18 16.88
C ALA A 35 -36.61 -50.36 17.85
N SER A 36 -37.32 -51.45 17.54
CA SER A 36 -37.29 -52.69 18.32
C SER A 36 -36.23 -53.69 17.86
N SER A 37 -35.43 -53.32 16.86
CA SER A 37 -34.36 -54.15 16.32
C SER A 37 -33.26 -53.29 15.68
N ALA A 38 -32.04 -53.84 15.58
CA ALA A 38 -30.94 -53.20 14.86
C ALA A 38 -31.27 -52.93 13.38
N ALA A 39 -32.00 -53.84 12.72
CA ALA A 39 -32.37 -53.68 11.31
C ALA A 39 -33.32 -52.49 11.11
N ASP A 40 -34.26 -52.29 12.02
CA ASP A 40 -35.22 -51.18 11.98
C ASP A 40 -34.51 -49.85 12.27
N ALA A 41 -33.59 -49.86 13.24
CA ALA A 41 -32.78 -48.70 13.59
C ALA A 41 -31.90 -48.24 12.42
N LEU A 42 -31.25 -49.17 11.72
CA LEU A 42 -30.44 -48.85 10.53
C LEU A 42 -31.30 -48.28 9.39
N ARG A 43 -32.52 -48.79 9.20
CA ARG A 43 -33.46 -48.20 8.21
C ARG A 43 -33.82 -46.76 8.58
N ILE A 44 -34.02 -46.47 9.86
CA ILE A 44 -34.28 -45.10 10.31
C ILE A 44 -33.05 -44.21 10.01
N LEU A 45 -31.83 -44.65 10.34
CA LEU A 45 -30.60 -43.88 10.07
C LEU A 45 -30.35 -43.63 8.58
N GLN A 46 -30.83 -44.49 7.70
CA GLN A 46 -30.73 -44.30 6.24
C GLN A 46 -31.71 -43.24 5.71
N HIS A 47 -32.87 -43.07 6.35
CA HIS A 47 -33.90 -42.13 5.93
C HIS A 47 -33.83 -40.78 6.65
N GLU A 48 -33.45 -40.80 7.92
CA GLU A 48 -33.38 -39.62 8.77
C GLU A 48 -31.94 -39.13 8.89
N ARG A 49 -31.69 -37.96 8.30
CA ARG A 49 -30.44 -37.23 8.50
C ARG A 49 -30.43 -36.52 9.85
N ASP A 50 -29.22 -36.32 10.37
CA ASP A 50 -28.93 -35.49 11.54
C ASP A 50 -29.52 -36.02 12.86
N ILE A 51 -29.49 -37.34 13.06
CA ILE A 51 -29.76 -37.93 14.38
C ILE A 51 -28.61 -37.53 15.31
N ALA A 52 -28.90 -36.74 16.34
CA ALA A 52 -27.89 -36.20 17.23
C ALA A 52 -27.36 -37.25 18.21
N VAL A 53 -28.26 -38.10 18.73
CA VAL A 53 -27.93 -39.11 19.74
C VAL A 53 -28.57 -40.45 19.38
N ILE A 54 -27.79 -41.52 19.49
CA ILE A 54 -28.24 -42.90 19.32
C ILE A 54 -28.06 -43.63 20.65
N MET A 55 -29.14 -44.14 21.22
CA MET A 55 -29.14 -44.97 22.42
C MET A 55 -29.54 -46.38 22.04
N SER A 56 -28.69 -47.37 22.28
CA SER A 56 -28.99 -48.77 21.98
C SER A 56 -28.80 -49.65 23.20
N ASP A 57 -29.70 -50.61 23.39
CA ASP A 57 -29.41 -51.73 24.28
C ASP A 57 -28.22 -52.54 23.80
N TYR A 58 -27.44 -53.06 24.76
CA TYR A 58 -26.30 -53.92 24.50
C TYR A 58 -26.73 -55.32 24.08
N SER A 59 -27.78 -55.88 24.71
CA SER A 59 -28.19 -57.27 24.54
C SER A 59 -29.56 -57.39 23.87
N MET A 60 -29.57 -57.40 22.53
CA MET A 60 -30.77 -57.62 21.72
C MET A 60 -30.76 -59.01 21.04
N PRO A 61 -31.91 -59.67 20.85
CA PRO A 61 -32.00 -60.94 20.13
C PRO A 61 -31.52 -60.81 18.66
N GLY A 62 -30.55 -61.64 18.25
CA GLY A 62 -30.11 -61.77 16.86
C GLY A 62 -29.02 -60.79 16.39
N ALA A 63 -28.70 -59.73 17.14
CA ALA A 63 -27.57 -58.84 16.86
C ALA A 63 -27.02 -58.22 18.16
N ASN A 64 -25.70 -58.13 18.30
CA ASN A 64 -25.08 -57.45 19.44
C ASN A 64 -25.26 -55.93 19.27
N GLY A 65 -25.71 -55.22 20.31
CA GLY A 65 -25.88 -53.75 20.28
C GLY A 65 -24.62 -53.00 19.86
N LEU A 66 -23.45 -53.57 20.12
CA LEU A 66 -22.17 -53.02 19.67
C LEU A 66 -22.00 -53.10 18.13
N GLU A 67 -22.40 -54.19 17.50
CA GLU A 67 -22.34 -54.35 16.03
C GLU A 67 -23.29 -53.38 15.33
N PHE A 68 -24.47 -53.15 15.93
CA PHE A 68 -25.38 -52.10 15.46
C PHE A 68 -24.72 -50.72 15.54
N LEU A 69 -24.15 -50.37 16.68
CA LEU A 69 -23.53 -49.06 16.91
C LEU A 69 -22.33 -48.80 15.99
N GLN A 70 -21.50 -49.81 15.72
CA GLN A 70 -20.44 -49.71 14.72
C GLN A 70 -21.00 -49.33 13.34
N ARG A 71 -22.03 -50.04 12.85
CA ARG A 71 -22.68 -49.74 11.56
C ARG A 71 -23.41 -48.40 11.57
N ALA A 72 -23.97 -48.01 12.71
CA ALA A 72 -24.59 -46.71 12.88
C ALA A 72 -23.57 -45.57 12.77
N GLY A 73 -22.34 -45.78 13.24
CA GLY A 73 -21.23 -44.82 13.13
C GLY A 73 -20.74 -44.64 11.69
N GLU A 74 -20.87 -45.66 10.84
CA GLU A 74 -20.57 -45.55 9.42
C GLU A 74 -21.63 -44.72 8.66
N ILE A 75 -22.91 -44.89 9.03
CA ILE A 75 -24.04 -44.21 8.38
C ILE A 75 -24.17 -42.76 8.87
N SER A 76 -23.99 -42.55 10.17
CA SER A 76 -24.17 -41.26 10.83
C SER A 76 -22.96 -40.96 11.73
N PRO A 77 -21.82 -40.57 11.12
CA PRO A 77 -20.53 -40.42 11.83
C PRO A 77 -20.51 -39.29 12.84
N ASP A 78 -21.38 -38.29 12.68
CA ASP A 78 -21.49 -37.16 13.60
C ASP A 78 -22.36 -37.50 14.83
N SER A 79 -23.14 -38.59 14.80
CA SER A 79 -24.04 -38.98 15.90
C SER A 79 -23.29 -39.43 17.15
N VAL A 80 -23.78 -39.01 18.31
CA VAL A 80 -23.22 -39.41 19.59
C VAL A 80 -23.88 -40.70 20.08
N GLN A 81 -23.07 -41.73 20.34
CA GLN A 81 -23.56 -43.07 20.66
C GLN A 81 -23.53 -43.37 22.16
N ILE A 82 -24.63 -43.89 22.68
CA ILE A 82 -24.81 -44.29 24.08
C ILE A 82 -25.26 -45.75 24.13
N VAL A 83 -24.62 -46.55 24.97
CA VAL A 83 -25.00 -47.94 25.22
C VAL A 83 -25.82 -48.04 26.51
N LEU A 84 -26.95 -48.76 26.46
CA LEU A 84 -27.70 -49.19 27.62
C LEU A 84 -27.18 -50.56 28.07
N THR A 85 -26.91 -50.75 29.36
CA THR A 85 -26.37 -52.02 29.87
C THR A 85 -27.03 -52.44 31.18
N GLY A 86 -27.40 -53.72 31.32
CA GLY A 86 -27.97 -54.28 32.54
C GLY A 86 -26.97 -54.97 33.48
N ASN A 87 -25.71 -55.14 33.09
CA ASN A 87 -24.74 -55.94 33.85
C ASN A 87 -23.50 -55.12 34.26
N ILE A 88 -23.08 -55.29 35.52
CA ILE A 88 -22.08 -54.45 36.23
C ILE A 88 -20.63 -54.92 36.00
N GLU A 89 -20.40 -56.01 35.27
CA GLU A 89 -19.06 -56.50 34.91
C GLU A 89 -18.42 -55.66 33.80
N LEU A 90 -18.13 -54.40 34.14
CA LEU A 90 -17.81 -53.31 33.22
C LEU A 90 -16.35 -53.29 32.76
N ASP A 91 -15.45 -54.13 33.27
CA ASP A 91 -14.01 -54.03 32.97
C ASP A 91 -13.55 -54.74 31.68
N VAL A 92 -14.29 -55.74 31.20
CA VAL A 92 -13.92 -56.50 29.98
C VAL A 92 -14.41 -55.81 28.70
N ALA A 93 -15.48 -55.01 28.79
CA ALA A 93 -16.04 -54.26 27.66
C ALA A 93 -15.21 -53.00 27.31
N ILE A 94 -14.47 -52.42 28.27
CA ILE A 94 -13.69 -51.17 28.11
C ILE A 94 -12.66 -51.23 26.95
N LYS A 95 -12.18 -52.42 26.59
CA LYS A 95 -11.20 -52.58 25.48
C LYS A 95 -11.83 -52.72 24.10
N ALA A 96 -13.04 -53.29 23.99
CA ALA A 96 -13.74 -53.43 22.70
C ALA A 96 -14.47 -52.12 22.28
N ILE A 97 -14.71 -51.23 23.25
CA ILE A 97 -15.51 -50.01 23.11
C ILE A 97 -14.79 -48.86 22.35
N ASN A 98 -13.45 -48.85 22.33
CA ASN A 98 -12.69 -47.81 21.62
C ASN A 98 -12.87 -47.84 20.09
N GLU A 99 -13.31 -48.97 19.52
CA GLU A 99 -13.54 -49.11 18.07
C GLU A 99 -14.89 -48.52 17.62
N ALA A 100 -15.87 -48.40 18.53
CA ALA A 100 -17.24 -47.95 18.22
C ALA A 100 -17.53 -46.48 18.60
N HIS A 101 -16.54 -45.70 19.05
CA HIS A 101 -16.71 -44.28 19.40
C HIS A 101 -17.88 -44.00 20.40
N ILE A 102 -18.11 -44.92 21.35
CA ILE A 102 -19.18 -44.79 22.33
C ILE A 102 -18.85 -43.66 23.31
N PHE A 103 -19.80 -42.73 23.47
CA PHE A 103 -19.66 -41.55 24.30
C PHE A 103 -19.83 -41.86 25.78
N ARG A 104 -20.89 -42.59 26.14
CA ARG A 104 -21.22 -42.98 27.52
C ARG A 104 -22.04 -44.27 27.58
N TYR A 105 -22.02 -44.90 28.75
CA TYR A 105 -22.93 -45.99 29.11
C TYR A 105 -24.03 -45.48 30.04
N LEU A 106 -25.21 -46.08 29.97
CA LEU A 106 -26.34 -45.82 30.86
C LEU A 106 -26.81 -47.16 31.47
N PRO A 107 -26.71 -47.35 32.80
CA PRO A 107 -27.11 -48.61 33.43
C PRO A 107 -28.64 -48.77 33.43
N LYS A 108 -29.11 -50.00 33.18
CA LYS A 108 -30.49 -50.44 33.37
C LYS A 108 -30.68 -50.91 34.83
N PRO A 109 -31.76 -50.51 35.53
CA PRO A 109 -32.88 -49.69 35.05
C PRO A 109 -32.49 -48.21 34.90
N CYS A 110 -32.75 -47.63 33.72
CA CYS A 110 -32.32 -46.28 33.34
C CYS A 110 -33.03 -45.20 34.17
N PRO A 111 -32.38 -44.58 35.18
CA PRO A 111 -33.04 -43.55 35.96
C PRO A 111 -33.21 -42.30 35.08
N MET A 112 -34.42 -41.74 35.04
CA MET A 112 -34.74 -40.67 34.08
C MET A 112 -33.93 -39.39 34.32
N GLU A 113 -33.57 -39.07 35.57
CA GLU A 113 -32.70 -37.93 35.88
C GLU A 113 -31.30 -38.11 35.28
N VAL A 114 -30.72 -39.31 35.42
CA VAL A 114 -29.41 -39.66 34.87
C VAL A 114 -29.47 -39.70 33.34
N THR A 115 -30.52 -40.30 32.78
CA THR A 115 -30.76 -40.39 31.33
C THR A 115 -30.79 -39.00 30.69
N LYS A 116 -31.56 -38.07 31.25
CA LYS A 116 -31.66 -36.70 30.74
C LYS A 116 -30.33 -35.96 30.80
N LYS A 117 -29.55 -36.15 31.86
CA LYS A 117 -28.22 -35.55 31.99
C LYS A 117 -27.25 -36.07 30.93
N ILE A 118 -27.21 -37.39 30.73
CA ILE A 118 -26.35 -38.03 29.72
C ILE A 118 -26.75 -37.58 28.31
N ILE A 119 -28.05 -37.50 28.01
CA ILE A 119 -28.54 -36.98 26.73
C ILE A 119 -28.12 -35.51 26.54
N ALA A 120 -28.24 -34.67 27.57
CA ALA A 120 -27.82 -33.27 27.49
C ALA A 120 -26.32 -33.13 27.20
N ASP A 121 -25.48 -33.92 27.87
CA ASP A 121 -24.04 -33.96 27.63
C ASP A 121 -23.72 -34.44 26.20
N ALA A 122 -24.43 -35.46 25.72
CA ALA A 122 -24.28 -36.00 24.37
C ALA A 122 -24.71 -34.99 23.30
N LEU A 123 -25.82 -34.27 23.49
CA LEU A 123 -26.27 -33.21 22.59
C LEU A 123 -25.29 -32.04 22.54
N ALA A 124 -24.71 -31.66 23.69
CA ALA A 124 -23.66 -30.64 23.73
C ALA A 124 -22.43 -31.08 22.92
N HIS A 125 -22.03 -32.35 23.03
CA HIS A 125 -20.93 -32.91 22.26
C HIS A 125 -21.24 -32.96 20.76
N TYR A 126 -22.43 -33.43 20.38
CA TYR A 126 -22.90 -33.45 18.99
C TYR A 126 -22.79 -32.07 18.33
N ARG A 127 -23.34 -31.04 19.00
CA ARG A 127 -23.30 -29.66 18.50
C ARG A 127 -21.88 -29.15 18.32
N LEU A 128 -20.96 -29.51 19.22
CA LEU A 128 -19.55 -29.14 19.09
C LEU A 128 -18.89 -29.80 17.87
N VAL A 129 -19.14 -31.09 17.65
CA VAL A 129 -18.58 -31.84 16.51
C VAL A 129 -19.09 -31.26 15.18
N VAL A 130 -20.41 -31.06 15.07
CA VAL A 130 -21.04 -30.47 13.89
C VAL A 130 -20.53 -29.03 13.64
N ALA A 131 -20.49 -28.19 14.68
CA ALA A 131 -20.02 -26.81 14.55
C ALA A 131 -18.53 -26.75 14.12
N LYS A 132 -17.68 -27.62 14.68
CA LYS A 132 -16.27 -27.70 14.29
C LYS A 132 -16.12 -28.10 12.82
N ARG A 133 -16.88 -29.09 12.36
CA ARG A 133 -16.87 -29.54 10.97
C ARG A 133 -17.31 -28.41 10.03
N GLN A 134 -18.45 -27.79 10.31
CA GLN A 134 -18.96 -26.65 9.52
C GLN A 134 -17.96 -25.50 9.47
N LEU A 135 -17.33 -25.17 10.60
CA LEU A 135 -16.32 -24.11 10.64
C LEU A 135 -15.06 -24.49 9.83
N SER A 136 -14.64 -25.75 9.86
CA SER A 136 -13.51 -26.25 9.06
C SER A 136 -13.82 -26.14 7.56
N GLU A 137 -15.00 -26.56 7.13
CA GLU A 137 -15.46 -26.46 5.73
C GLU A 137 -15.52 -24.99 5.28
N GLN A 138 -16.05 -24.09 6.14
CA GLN A 138 -16.06 -22.65 5.86
C GLN A 138 -14.65 -22.07 5.78
N LEU A 139 -13.73 -22.49 6.66
CA LEU A 139 -12.35 -22.03 6.67
C LEU A 139 -11.61 -22.47 5.41
N GLU A 140 -11.80 -23.71 4.98
CA GLU A 140 -11.23 -24.22 3.73
C GLU A 140 -11.74 -23.43 2.53
N GLN A 141 -13.05 -23.18 2.46
CA GLN A 141 -13.64 -22.36 1.41
C GLN A 141 -13.07 -20.93 1.39
N LYS A 142 -12.92 -20.32 2.58
CA LYS A 142 -12.33 -18.97 2.70
C LYS A 142 -10.84 -18.95 2.36
N ASN A 143 -10.09 -19.99 2.68
CA ASN A 143 -8.69 -20.11 2.28
C ASN A 143 -8.55 -20.19 0.75
N LEU A 144 -9.43 -20.94 0.09
CA LEU A 144 -9.42 -21.04 -1.37
C LEU A 144 -9.73 -19.68 -2.01
N GLU A 145 -10.73 -18.95 -1.48
CA GLU A 145 -11.06 -17.59 -1.92
C GLU A 145 -9.88 -16.63 -1.74
N LEU A 146 -9.20 -16.68 -0.59
CA LEU A 146 -8.02 -15.85 -0.31
C LEU A 146 -6.86 -16.16 -1.27
N LEU A 147 -6.60 -17.43 -1.57
CA LEU A 147 -5.54 -17.82 -2.51
C LEU A 147 -5.83 -17.27 -3.92
N GLN A 148 -7.08 -17.33 -4.37
CA GLN A 148 -7.49 -16.75 -5.65
C GLN A 148 -7.29 -15.24 -5.67
N ARG A 149 -7.73 -14.53 -4.62
CA ARG A 149 -7.55 -13.08 -4.50
C ARG A 149 -6.08 -12.66 -4.47
N ASN A 150 -5.24 -13.40 -3.76
CA ASN A 150 -3.81 -13.12 -3.70
C ASN A 150 -3.15 -13.31 -5.07
N ALA A 151 -3.55 -14.32 -5.84
CA ALA A 151 -3.05 -14.50 -7.21
C ALA A 151 -3.47 -13.34 -8.13
N GLU A 152 -4.75 -12.92 -8.08
CA GLU A 152 -5.25 -11.76 -8.83
C GLU A 152 -4.51 -10.46 -8.47
N LEU A 153 -4.23 -10.24 -7.18
CA LEU A 153 -3.50 -9.06 -6.71
C LEU A 153 -2.03 -9.09 -7.17
N ALA A 154 -1.37 -10.24 -7.10
CA ALA A 154 0.01 -10.38 -7.53
C ALA A 154 0.16 -10.11 -9.05
N GLU A 155 -0.78 -10.59 -9.87
CA GLU A 155 -0.80 -10.31 -11.31
C GLU A 155 -0.98 -8.81 -11.59
N LYS A 156 -1.91 -8.15 -10.90
CA LYS A 156 -2.11 -6.69 -11.01
C LYS A 156 -0.90 -5.89 -10.56
N GLN A 157 -0.23 -6.32 -9.48
CA GLN A 157 0.99 -5.68 -9.01
C GLN A 157 2.11 -5.80 -10.05
N ALA A 158 2.32 -7.00 -10.61
CA ALA A 158 3.33 -7.21 -11.64
C ALA A 158 3.08 -6.34 -12.89
N LEU A 159 1.82 -6.18 -13.30
CA LEU A 159 1.45 -5.29 -14.41
C LEU A 159 1.77 -3.83 -14.11
N LEU A 160 1.35 -3.32 -12.94
CA LEU A 160 1.62 -1.95 -12.53
C LEU A 160 3.11 -1.68 -12.38
N GLU A 161 3.87 -2.63 -11.85
CA GLU A 161 5.34 -2.54 -11.76
C GLU A 161 5.97 -2.44 -13.15
N HIS A 162 5.50 -3.22 -14.12
CA HIS A 162 5.99 -3.16 -15.49
C HIS A 162 5.66 -1.83 -16.18
N GLU A 163 4.43 -1.32 -16.01
CA GLU A 163 4.02 -0.01 -16.52
C GLU A 163 4.85 1.11 -15.90
N LEU A 164 5.07 1.07 -14.58
CA LEU A 164 5.89 2.04 -13.87
C LEU A 164 7.34 1.99 -14.34
N GLU A 165 7.92 0.79 -14.54
CA GLU A 165 9.30 0.66 -15.02
C GLU A 165 9.47 1.20 -16.43
N THR A 166 8.49 0.95 -17.32
CA THR A 166 8.46 1.55 -18.66
C THR A 166 8.42 3.08 -18.57
N ALA A 167 7.58 3.61 -17.68
CA ALA A 167 7.45 5.03 -17.49
C ALA A 167 8.73 5.67 -16.89
N LYS A 168 9.42 4.98 -15.97
CA LYS A 168 10.75 5.39 -15.49
C LYS A 168 11.76 5.44 -16.63
N ILE A 169 11.79 4.44 -17.51
CA ILE A 169 12.71 4.43 -18.66
C ILE A 169 12.45 5.65 -19.55
N VAL A 170 11.18 5.94 -19.85
CA VAL A 170 10.80 7.15 -20.60
C VAL A 170 11.29 8.38 -19.85
N CYS A 171 10.89 8.60 -18.59
CA CYS A 171 11.25 9.80 -17.82
C CYS A 171 12.77 9.95 -17.62
N SER A 172 13.51 8.86 -17.45
CA SER A 172 14.97 8.87 -17.28
C SER A 172 15.73 9.37 -18.52
N LYS A 173 15.12 9.27 -19.71
CA LYS A 173 15.67 9.84 -20.95
C LYS A 173 15.50 11.36 -21.02
N PHE A 174 14.62 11.94 -20.21
CA PHE A 174 14.34 13.39 -20.20
C PHE A 174 14.87 14.08 -18.93
N GLY A 175 14.95 13.38 -17.79
CA GLY A 175 15.42 13.92 -16.51
C GLY A 175 16.94 14.03 -16.38
N LYS A 176 17.70 13.59 -17.38
CA LYS A 176 19.14 13.80 -17.47
C LYS A 176 19.45 14.50 -18.78
N TYR A 177 19.87 15.76 -18.67
CA TYR A 177 20.48 16.59 -19.72
C TYR A 177 19.50 17.27 -20.69
N GLY A 178 19.22 18.56 -20.43
CA GLY A 178 19.41 19.53 -21.52
C GLY A 178 20.85 19.42 -22.02
N TYR A 179 21.07 19.67 -23.32
CA TYR A 179 22.36 19.71 -24.04
C TYR A 179 23.63 19.83 -23.18
N GLN A 180 24.74 19.21 -23.62
CA GLN A 180 26.12 19.35 -23.08
C GLN A 180 26.23 20.42 -21.99
N VAL A 181 26.28 19.99 -20.72
CA VAL A 181 26.38 20.89 -19.57
C VAL A 181 27.54 21.87 -19.84
N PRO A 182 27.25 23.16 -20.08
CA PRO A 182 28.29 24.11 -20.43
C PRO A 182 29.22 24.31 -19.24
N ASP A 183 30.50 24.58 -19.52
CA ASP A 183 31.46 24.90 -18.47
C ASP A 183 30.99 26.15 -17.72
N GLY A 184 30.71 26.00 -16.41
CA GLY A 184 30.13 27.04 -15.57
C GLY A 184 28.71 26.75 -15.07
N LEU A 185 28.05 25.67 -15.50
CA LEU A 185 26.82 25.17 -14.88
C LEU A 185 27.15 23.93 -14.02
N ASP A 186 26.92 24.05 -12.71
CA ASP A 186 27.00 22.94 -11.77
C ASP A 186 25.58 22.68 -11.22
N PHE A 187 25.16 21.42 -11.04
CA PHE A 187 23.83 21.09 -10.51
C PHE A 187 23.81 19.77 -9.74
N PHE A 188 22.82 19.60 -8.88
CA PHE A 188 22.55 18.37 -8.14
C PHE A 188 21.04 18.15 -8.07
N ILE A 189 20.59 16.93 -8.36
CA ILE A 189 19.20 16.48 -8.24
C ILE A 189 19.21 15.13 -7.52
N SER A 190 18.39 14.99 -6.49
CA SER A 190 18.15 13.74 -5.76
C SER A 190 16.65 13.54 -5.61
N ALA A 191 16.07 12.57 -6.30
CA ALA A 191 14.66 12.24 -6.18
C ALA A 191 14.40 11.39 -4.93
N LYS A 192 13.29 11.67 -4.23
CA LYS A 192 12.80 10.88 -3.09
C LYS A 192 12.24 9.53 -3.53
N GLU A 193 11.53 9.52 -4.66
CA GLU A 193 10.97 8.31 -5.27
C GLU A 193 11.76 7.91 -6.53
N ALA A 194 11.34 6.82 -7.17
CA ALA A 194 11.99 6.35 -8.40
C ALA A 194 11.89 7.35 -9.57
N VAL A 195 10.92 8.26 -9.53
CA VAL A 195 10.80 9.40 -10.45
C VAL A 195 10.47 10.65 -9.62
N GLY A 196 11.27 11.70 -9.79
CA GLY A 196 11.07 12.99 -9.12
C GLY A 196 10.15 13.94 -9.90
N GLY A 197 9.52 14.85 -9.18
CA GLY A 197 8.82 16.02 -9.74
C GLY A 197 9.77 17.16 -10.07
N ASP A 198 10.94 17.20 -9.44
CA ASP A 198 11.97 18.20 -9.71
C ASP A 198 12.70 17.97 -11.04
N PHE A 199 12.96 19.07 -11.75
CA PHE A 199 13.76 19.06 -12.98
C PHE A 199 14.61 20.32 -13.13
N ILE A 200 15.74 20.17 -13.83
CA ILE A 200 16.60 21.28 -14.22
C ILE A 200 16.88 21.17 -15.72
N LEU A 201 16.47 22.18 -16.48
CA LEU A 201 16.65 22.28 -17.93
C LEU A 201 17.62 23.40 -18.26
N ASN A 202 18.42 23.19 -19.29
CA ASN A 202 19.30 24.22 -19.83
C ASN A 202 19.27 24.19 -21.36
N ALA A 203 19.38 25.36 -21.98
CA ALA A 203 19.43 25.50 -23.42
C ALA A 203 20.30 26.69 -23.83
N VAL A 204 20.88 26.60 -25.02
CA VAL A 204 21.58 27.71 -25.67
C VAL A 204 20.81 28.06 -26.94
N SER A 205 20.59 29.34 -27.21
CA SER A 205 19.92 29.79 -28.43
C SER A 205 20.70 29.38 -29.68
N ARG A 206 20.03 29.29 -30.83
CA ARG A 206 20.65 28.80 -32.07
C ARG A 206 21.82 29.69 -32.54
N ASP A 207 21.76 30.98 -32.23
CA ASP A 207 22.81 31.97 -32.52
C ASP A 207 23.95 31.97 -31.48
N GLY A 208 23.86 31.16 -30.42
CA GLY A 208 24.84 31.09 -29.34
C GLY A 208 24.89 32.33 -28.44
N GLN A 209 23.94 33.26 -28.57
CA GLN A 209 23.97 34.55 -27.86
C GLN A 209 23.18 34.56 -26.55
N ALA A 210 22.38 33.54 -26.27
CA ALA A 210 21.61 33.44 -25.04
C ALA A 210 21.71 32.05 -24.41
N PHE A 211 21.81 32.05 -23.08
CA PHE A 211 21.74 30.85 -22.25
C PHE A 211 20.49 30.88 -21.38
N TYR A 212 19.73 29.80 -21.39
CA TYR A 212 18.52 29.63 -20.60
C TYR A 212 18.72 28.54 -19.57
N LEU A 213 18.26 28.77 -18.35
CA LEU A 213 18.14 27.78 -17.29
C LEU A 213 16.71 27.81 -16.74
N MET A 214 16.14 26.64 -16.50
CA MET A 214 14.88 26.49 -15.80
C MET A 214 15.04 25.43 -14.73
N MET A 215 14.69 25.76 -13.49
CA MET A 215 14.45 24.81 -12.42
C MET A 215 12.95 24.80 -12.15
N GLY A 216 12.37 23.61 -12.00
CA GLY A 216 10.98 23.48 -11.63
C GLY A 216 10.76 22.33 -10.69
N ASP A 217 9.80 22.53 -9.80
CA ASP A 217 9.22 21.56 -8.90
C ASP A 217 7.74 21.42 -9.27
N LEU A 218 7.34 20.22 -9.69
CA LEU A 218 5.94 19.90 -9.94
C LEU A 218 5.28 19.31 -8.71
N THR A 219 4.14 19.86 -8.35
CA THR A 219 3.36 19.36 -7.22
C THR A 219 3.01 17.88 -7.34
N GLY A 220 3.17 17.17 -6.23
CA GLY A 220 2.97 15.74 -6.14
C GLY A 220 4.28 14.98 -6.34
N HIS A 221 4.21 13.66 -6.35
CA HIS A 221 5.39 12.80 -6.51
C HIS A 221 5.12 11.64 -7.47
N GLY A 222 6.18 11.01 -7.94
CA GLY A 222 6.12 9.85 -8.80
C GLY A 222 5.74 10.19 -10.25
N LEU A 223 4.96 9.33 -10.88
CA LEU A 223 4.76 9.39 -12.32
C LEU A 223 3.96 10.61 -12.81
N GLN A 224 3.02 11.11 -12.01
CA GLN A 224 2.14 12.20 -12.42
C GLN A 224 2.89 13.54 -12.58
N SER A 225 3.78 13.87 -11.65
CA SER A 225 4.64 15.05 -11.73
C SER A 225 5.64 14.91 -12.88
N ALA A 226 6.24 13.73 -13.05
CA ALA A 226 7.17 13.46 -14.14
C ALA A 226 6.60 13.65 -15.55
N LEU A 227 5.34 13.26 -15.78
CA LEU A 227 4.64 13.50 -17.05
C LEU A 227 4.45 14.99 -17.32
N GLY A 228 4.21 15.79 -16.27
CA GLY A 228 4.18 17.25 -16.37
C GLY A 228 5.55 17.82 -16.72
N GLY A 229 6.61 17.31 -16.09
CA GLY A 229 8.00 17.66 -16.41
C GLY A 229 8.34 17.42 -17.88
N LEU A 230 7.95 16.26 -18.43
CA LEU A 230 8.14 15.94 -19.86
C LEU A 230 7.50 16.98 -20.78
N LEU A 231 6.27 17.40 -20.48
CA LEU A 231 5.59 18.44 -21.26
C LEU A 231 6.37 19.75 -21.20
N VAL A 232 6.85 20.15 -20.02
CA VAL A 232 7.63 21.38 -19.85
C VAL A 232 8.95 21.30 -20.63
N THR A 233 9.66 20.18 -20.55
CA THR A 233 10.91 19.95 -21.28
C THR A 233 10.74 20.13 -22.78
N GLU A 234 9.74 19.48 -23.39
CA GLU A 234 9.48 19.58 -24.83
C GLU A 234 9.16 21.01 -25.27
N ILE A 235 8.48 21.79 -24.42
CA ILE A 235 8.20 23.19 -24.70
C ILE A 235 9.48 24.01 -24.61
N PHE A 236 10.24 23.83 -23.54
CA PHE A 236 11.48 24.57 -23.30
C PHE A 236 12.48 24.36 -24.44
N ASP A 237 12.70 23.11 -24.84
CA ASP A 237 13.61 22.73 -25.93
C ASP A 237 13.14 23.25 -27.28
N ALA A 238 11.83 23.29 -27.53
CA ALA A 238 11.28 23.80 -28.77
C ALA A 238 11.34 25.34 -28.88
N GLN A 239 11.26 26.06 -27.76
CA GLN A 239 11.17 27.53 -27.77
C GLN A 239 12.54 28.21 -27.61
N CYS A 240 13.42 27.74 -26.72
CA CYS A 240 14.70 28.40 -26.42
C CYS A 240 15.62 28.66 -27.64
N PRO A 241 15.68 27.79 -28.68
CA PRO A 241 16.50 28.03 -29.86
C PRO A 241 16.22 29.35 -30.58
N ASP A 242 14.97 29.82 -30.54
CA ASP A 242 14.51 31.05 -31.23
C ASP A 242 14.57 32.29 -30.32
N ARG A 243 15.21 32.17 -29.15
CA ARG A 243 15.51 33.25 -28.20
C ARG A 243 14.28 34.07 -27.74
N PRO A 244 13.21 33.42 -27.24
CA PRO A 244 12.03 34.12 -26.76
C PRO A 244 12.36 34.98 -25.52
N PRO A 245 11.65 36.10 -25.33
CA PRO A 245 11.63 36.80 -24.04
C PRO A 245 11.17 35.87 -22.92
N LEU A 246 11.73 36.03 -21.72
CA LEU A 246 11.47 35.11 -20.60
C LEU A 246 10.00 35.05 -20.17
N HIS A 247 9.30 36.19 -20.18
CA HIS A 247 7.87 36.25 -19.88
C HIS A 247 7.00 35.50 -20.92
N GLU A 248 7.42 35.50 -22.19
CA GLU A 248 6.72 34.80 -23.26
C GLU A 248 6.92 33.29 -23.12
N LEU A 249 8.14 32.84 -22.84
CA LEU A 249 8.44 31.44 -22.55
C LEU A 249 7.60 30.92 -21.36
N ALA A 250 7.59 31.64 -20.24
CA ALA A 250 6.78 31.30 -19.08
C ALA A 250 5.28 31.25 -19.43
N SER A 251 4.78 32.21 -20.21
CA SER A 251 3.39 32.25 -20.67
C SER A 251 3.00 31.10 -21.59
N ILE A 252 3.91 30.66 -22.47
CA ILE A 252 3.69 29.51 -23.36
C ILE A 252 3.61 28.22 -22.54
N ILE A 253 4.55 28.03 -21.60
CA ILE A 253 4.57 26.87 -20.70
C ILE A 253 3.29 26.83 -19.87
N ASN A 254 2.96 27.93 -19.17
CA ASN A 254 1.75 28.04 -18.34
C ASN A 254 0.48 27.68 -19.12
N ARG A 255 0.29 28.27 -20.30
CA ARG A 255 -0.90 28.06 -21.14
C ARG A 255 -1.01 26.60 -21.60
N LYS A 256 0.11 25.97 -21.94
CA LYS A 256 0.12 24.55 -22.33
C LYS A 256 -0.17 23.65 -21.14
N MET A 257 0.41 23.92 -19.97
CA MET A 257 0.13 23.20 -18.73
C MET A 257 -1.37 23.27 -18.37
N CYS A 258 -1.96 24.47 -18.26
CA CYS A 258 -3.39 24.63 -17.93
C CYS A 258 -4.34 23.93 -18.92
N ARG A 259 -3.92 23.72 -20.18
CA ARG A 259 -4.73 23.07 -21.22
C ARG A 259 -4.57 21.56 -21.27
N LYS A 260 -3.40 21.04 -20.90
CA LYS A 260 -3.00 19.64 -21.15
C LYS A 260 -2.93 18.81 -19.88
N LEU A 261 -2.65 19.43 -18.74
CA LEU A 261 -2.54 18.74 -17.45
C LEU A 261 -3.86 18.81 -16.69
N PRO A 262 -4.18 17.80 -15.86
CA PRO A 262 -5.34 17.82 -15.00
C PRO A 262 -5.26 18.95 -13.96
N THR A 263 -6.42 19.36 -13.47
CA THR A 263 -6.51 20.33 -12.36
C THR A 263 -5.80 19.79 -11.12
N GLY A 264 -5.02 20.64 -10.45
CA GLY A 264 -4.26 20.27 -9.26
C GLY A 264 -2.79 19.95 -9.52
N LEU A 265 -2.36 19.80 -10.78
CA LEU A 265 -0.94 19.76 -11.15
C LEU A 265 -0.45 21.15 -11.57
N PHE A 266 0.47 21.70 -10.80
CA PHE A 266 1.16 22.95 -11.12
C PHE A 266 2.66 22.82 -10.86
N CYS A 267 3.43 23.78 -11.35
CA CYS A 267 4.88 23.80 -11.26
C CYS A 267 5.34 25.11 -10.64
N ALA A 268 5.91 25.02 -9.44
CA ALA A 268 6.77 26.07 -8.92
C ALA A 268 8.02 26.10 -9.81
N ALA A 269 8.36 27.25 -10.36
CA ALA A 269 9.50 27.33 -11.28
C ALA A 269 10.30 28.62 -11.13
N ALA A 270 11.57 28.50 -11.47
CA ALA A 270 12.51 29.58 -11.62
C ALA A 270 13.12 29.49 -13.01
N LEU A 271 12.93 30.51 -13.83
CA LEU A 271 13.54 30.63 -15.14
C LEU A 271 14.57 31.76 -15.13
N MET A 272 15.63 31.56 -15.89
CA MET A 272 16.71 32.50 -16.04
C MET A 272 17.13 32.55 -17.51
N ALA A 273 17.32 33.76 -18.05
CA ALA A 273 17.86 33.98 -19.39
C ALA A 273 19.04 34.95 -19.31
N LEU A 274 20.21 34.49 -19.72
CA LEU A 274 21.45 35.26 -19.80
C LEU A 274 21.68 35.66 -21.26
N ASP A 275 21.61 36.96 -21.54
CA ASP A 275 22.03 37.54 -22.82
C ASP A 275 23.54 37.80 -22.77
N LEU A 276 24.29 37.01 -23.54
CA LEU A 276 25.75 37.04 -23.59
C LEU A 276 26.28 38.28 -24.32
N ALA A 277 25.50 38.84 -25.25
CA ALA A 277 25.89 40.03 -26.01
C ALA A 277 25.68 41.31 -25.20
N ALA A 278 24.52 41.41 -24.52
CA ALA A 278 24.17 42.57 -23.72
C ALA A 278 24.75 42.54 -22.30
N GLY A 279 25.21 41.36 -21.83
CA GLY A 279 25.66 41.17 -20.45
C GLY A 279 24.51 41.34 -19.46
N ARG A 280 23.31 40.90 -19.83
CA ARG A 280 22.10 41.07 -19.01
C ARG A 280 21.53 39.74 -18.59
N LEU A 281 21.03 39.70 -17.37
CA LEU A 281 20.40 38.53 -16.78
C LEU A 281 18.94 38.84 -16.46
N GLN A 282 18.03 38.08 -17.06
CA GLN A 282 16.61 38.13 -16.73
C GLN A 282 16.25 36.94 -15.85
N VAL A 283 15.43 37.18 -14.84
CA VAL A 283 14.95 36.15 -13.91
C VAL A 283 13.44 36.24 -13.78
N TRP A 284 12.80 35.07 -13.86
CA TRP A 284 11.41 34.86 -13.52
C TRP A 284 11.36 33.84 -12.38
N ASN A 285 10.69 34.16 -11.29
CA ASN A 285 10.49 33.25 -10.18
C ASN A 285 9.01 33.22 -9.81
N GLY A 286 8.41 32.03 -9.87
CA GLY A 286 7.03 31.78 -9.50
C GLY A 286 6.89 30.51 -8.68
N GLY A 287 6.80 30.69 -7.37
CA GLY A 287 6.60 29.60 -6.39
C GLY A 287 7.86 28.95 -5.85
N MET A 288 9.05 29.25 -6.39
CA MET A 288 10.31 28.70 -5.87
C MET A 288 10.87 29.57 -4.73
N PRO A 289 11.80 29.03 -3.91
CA PRO A 289 12.59 29.83 -2.98
C PRO A 289 13.36 30.99 -3.65
N ASP A 290 13.89 31.91 -2.82
CA ASP A 290 14.71 33.03 -3.30
C ASP A 290 15.92 32.54 -4.10
N ILE A 291 16.15 33.16 -5.26
CA ILE A 291 17.35 32.93 -6.07
C ILE A 291 18.46 33.84 -5.53
N TYR A 292 19.64 33.29 -5.26
CA TYR A 292 20.74 34.04 -4.68
C TYR A 292 21.78 34.45 -5.72
N PHE A 293 22.09 35.75 -5.76
CA PHE A 293 23.22 36.28 -6.52
C PHE A 293 24.43 36.40 -5.60
N LEU A 294 25.52 35.72 -5.95
CA LEU A 294 26.70 35.55 -5.11
C LEU A 294 27.88 36.34 -5.68
N ASP A 295 28.61 37.03 -4.80
CA ASP A 295 29.86 37.72 -5.11
C ASP A 295 31.06 36.75 -5.22
N LYS A 296 32.25 37.30 -5.52
CA LYS A 296 33.52 36.56 -5.61
C LYS A 296 33.94 35.86 -4.31
N GLN A 297 33.39 36.29 -3.18
CA GLN A 297 33.64 35.72 -1.86
C GLN A 297 32.57 34.71 -1.46
N GLY A 298 31.55 34.46 -2.30
CA GLY A 298 30.43 33.58 -2.02
C GLY A 298 29.37 34.19 -1.10
N ARG A 299 29.40 35.51 -0.88
CA ARG A 299 28.38 36.23 -0.11
C ARG A 299 27.24 36.62 -1.01
N ILE A 300 26.04 36.69 -0.44
CA ILE A 300 24.83 37.08 -1.15
C ILE A 300 24.89 38.58 -1.39
N ALA A 301 25.06 38.96 -2.65
CA ALA A 301 25.04 40.34 -3.12
C ALA A 301 23.61 40.85 -3.33
N ASP A 302 22.72 39.98 -3.83
CA ASP A 302 21.32 40.31 -4.09
C ASP A 302 20.45 39.04 -4.09
N LYS A 303 19.12 39.19 -4.11
CA LYS A 303 18.14 38.10 -4.15
C LYS A 303 17.00 38.40 -5.12
N ALA A 304 16.63 37.43 -5.96
CA ALA A 304 15.38 37.47 -6.72
C ALA A 304 14.30 36.66 -6.02
N HIS A 305 13.32 37.37 -5.45
CA HIS A 305 12.18 36.79 -4.77
C HIS A 305 11.16 36.18 -5.73
N SER A 306 10.37 35.22 -5.23
CA SER A 306 9.18 34.71 -5.93
C SER A 306 8.12 35.83 -6.04
N ALA A 307 7.92 36.32 -7.27
CA ALA A 307 7.02 37.43 -7.57
C ALA A 307 5.86 37.03 -8.49
N ASN A 308 5.83 35.77 -8.92
CA ASN A 308 4.83 35.24 -9.85
C ASN A 308 4.09 34.05 -9.23
N LEU A 309 2.92 33.75 -9.77
CA LEU A 309 2.20 32.51 -9.44
C LEU A 309 2.91 31.31 -10.10
N PRO A 310 2.92 30.12 -9.46
CA PRO A 310 3.36 28.88 -10.11
C PRO A 310 2.65 28.63 -11.45
N LEU A 311 3.40 28.04 -12.38
CA LEU A 311 2.90 27.69 -13.71
C LEU A 311 1.84 26.59 -13.60
N GLY A 312 0.76 26.69 -14.37
CA GLY A 312 -0.34 25.72 -14.40
C GLY A 312 -1.50 26.04 -13.46
N ILE A 313 -1.35 26.97 -12.50
CA ILE A 313 -2.44 27.32 -11.56
C ILE A 313 -3.54 28.15 -12.23
N ALA A 314 -3.16 29.23 -12.93
CA ALA A 314 -4.11 30.15 -13.54
C ALA A 314 -3.64 30.59 -14.92
N ALA A 315 -4.58 30.72 -15.86
CA ALA A 315 -4.31 31.14 -17.23
C ALA A 315 -4.07 32.66 -17.38
N ASP A 316 -4.18 33.43 -16.29
CA ASP A 316 -4.02 34.88 -16.32
C ASP A 316 -2.55 35.27 -16.49
N ALA A 317 -2.25 35.92 -17.63
CA ALA A 317 -0.91 36.38 -17.96
C ALA A 317 -0.39 37.50 -17.02
N GLY A 318 -1.30 38.24 -16.37
CA GLY A 318 -0.93 39.31 -15.44
C GLY A 318 -0.29 38.81 -14.14
N LEU A 319 -0.56 37.55 -13.76
CA LEU A 319 -0.04 36.92 -12.55
C LEU A 319 1.32 36.20 -12.75
N ILE A 320 1.80 36.18 -13.99
CA ILE A 320 3.05 35.50 -14.39
C ILE A 320 3.99 36.42 -15.21
N GLY A 321 3.70 37.72 -15.28
CA GLY A 321 4.41 38.66 -16.16
C GLY A 321 5.62 39.36 -15.53
N THR A 322 5.89 39.17 -14.24
CA THR A 322 6.93 39.91 -13.52
C THR A 322 8.30 39.31 -13.83
N ILE A 323 9.17 40.10 -14.45
CA ILE A 323 10.58 39.77 -14.73
C ILE A 323 11.47 40.74 -13.97
N ALA A 324 12.52 40.20 -13.35
CA ALA A 324 13.60 41.00 -12.77
C ALA A 324 14.81 41.00 -13.72
N ASP A 325 15.31 42.19 -14.04
CA ASP A 325 16.47 42.42 -14.90
C ASP A 325 17.68 42.83 -14.06
N TYR A 326 18.81 42.15 -14.26
CA TYR A 326 20.07 42.40 -13.58
C TYR A 326 21.19 42.65 -14.57
N ASP A 327 22.10 43.55 -14.21
CA ASP A 327 23.41 43.64 -14.84
C ASP A 327 24.32 42.57 -14.21
N ILE A 328 25.01 41.78 -15.05
CA ILE A 328 25.93 40.74 -14.55
C ILE A 328 27.20 41.34 -13.92
N GLY A 329 27.45 42.64 -14.11
CA GLY A 329 28.58 43.36 -13.53
C GLY A 329 28.62 43.29 -12.01
N GLY A 330 29.45 42.40 -11.46
CA GLY A 330 29.65 42.23 -10.01
C GLY A 330 29.07 40.94 -9.44
N ILE A 331 28.29 40.19 -10.23
CA ILE A 331 27.77 38.88 -9.87
C ILE A 331 28.76 37.81 -10.35
N GLU A 332 29.27 36.99 -9.42
CA GLU A 332 30.16 35.88 -9.76
C GLU A 332 29.36 34.63 -10.13
N SER A 333 28.25 34.40 -9.43
CA SER A 333 27.42 33.20 -9.63
C SER A 333 25.97 33.40 -9.21
N VAL A 334 25.07 32.64 -9.81
CA VAL A 334 23.63 32.60 -9.48
C VAL A 334 23.30 31.21 -8.93
N PHE A 335 22.65 31.14 -7.77
CA PHE A 335 22.30 29.89 -7.10
C PHE A 335 20.78 29.73 -6.98
N LEU A 336 20.27 28.59 -7.45
CA LEU A 336 18.87 28.20 -7.44
C LEU A 336 18.72 26.90 -6.64
N TYR A 337 17.62 26.73 -5.93
CA TYR A 337 17.33 25.53 -5.16
C TYR A 337 15.82 25.29 -5.00
N SER A 338 15.42 24.03 -4.84
CA SER A 338 14.06 23.65 -4.42
C SER A 338 13.93 23.68 -2.90
N ASP A 339 12.70 23.79 -2.41
CA ASP A 339 12.38 23.80 -0.99
C ASP A 339 12.80 22.50 -0.27
N GLY A 340 12.93 21.37 -0.98
CA GLY A 340 13.53 20.14 -0.44
C GLY A 340 14.92 20.32 0.16
N VAL A 341 15.69 21.35 -0.23
CA VAL A 341 16.95 21.71 0.45
C VAL A 341 16.69 22.30 1.84
N THR A 342 15.79 23.28 1.95
CA THR A 342 15.53 23.99 3.22
C THR A 342 14.64 23.18 4.16
N ASP A 343 13.77 22.36 3.62
CA ASP A 343 12.75 21.61 4.35
C ASP A 343 13.24 20.21 4.74
N GLN A 344 14.50 19.88 4.41
CA GLN A 344 15.13 18.64 4.85
C GLN A 344 15.21 18.61 6.37
N ILE A 345 14.55 17.60 6.96
CA ILE A 345 14.56 17.35 8.40
C ILE A 345 15.88 16.67 8.79
N GLY A 346 16.49 17.18 9.86
CA GLY A 346 17.73 16.67 10.44
C GLY A 346 17.53 15.75 11.64
N ALA A 347 18.65 15.30 12.21
CA ALA A 347 18.65 14.41 13.39
C ALA A 347 18.00 15.04 14.63
N ASP A 348 18.03 16.37 14.74
CA ASP A 348 17.39 17.15 15.80
C ASP A 348 15.89 17.43 15.55
N LEU A 349 15.33 16.85 14.48
CA LEU A 349 13.97 17.12 13.97
C LEU A 349 13.75 18.56 13.49
N GLY A 350 14.82 19.35 13.36
CA GLY A 350 14.79 20.68 12.79
C GLY A 350 14.91 20.66 11.27
N LEU A 351 14.35 21.68 10.61
CA LEU A 351 14.58 21.94 9.19
C LEU A 351 16.00 22.45 8.99
N PHE A 352 16.64 22.10 7.87
CA PHE A 352 17.95 22.66 7.51
C PHE A 352 17.89 24.20 7.43
N GLY A 353 16.84 24.72 6.80
CA GLY A 353 16.49 26.14 6.81
C GLY A 353 17.36 27.01 5.90
N ALA A 354 16.82 28.18 5.56
CA ALA A 354 17.49 29.13 4.67
C ALA A 354 18.78 29.68 5.27
N GLU A 355 18.84 29.93 6.59
CA GLU A 355 20.05 30.46 7.24
C GLU A 355 21.22 29.48 7.13
N ALA A 356 21.02 28.19 7.38
CA ALA A 356 22.10 27.20 7.26
C ALA A 356 22.61 27.11 5.82
N LEU A 357 21.70 27.17 4.83
CA LEU A 357 22.07 27.22 3.42
C LEU A 357 22.93 28.45 3.11
N GLN A 358 22.55 29.64 3.57
CA GLN A 358 23.33 30.86 3.33
C GLN A 358 24.74 30.77 3.95
N HIS A 359 24.86 30.19 5.14
CA HIS A 359 26.17 29.91 5.75
C HIS A 359 26.99 28.90 4.95
N ALA A 360 26.34 27.86 4.41
CA ALA A 360 26.98 26.86 3.54
C ALA A 360 27.58 27.49 2.28
N LEU A 361 26.82 28.39 1.64
CA LEU A 361 27.25 29.10 0.44
C LEU A 361 28.43 30.05 0.73
N ALA A 362 28.37 30.82 1.82
CA ALA A 362 29.42 31.74 2.22
C ALA A 362 30.74 31.04 2.63
N ALA A 363 30.65 29.82 3.18
CA ALA A 363 31.81 29.01 3.54
C ALA A 363 32.53 28.38 2.32
N ALA A 364 32.01 28.58 1.10
CA ALA A 364 32.57 28.08 -0.16
C ALA A 364 32.87 29.24 -1.12
N PRO A 365 34.07 29.86 -1.02
CA PRO A 365 34.42 31.04 -1.82
C PRO A 365 34.48 30.74 -3.32
N THR A 366 34.80 29.51 -3.70
CA THR A 366 34.98 29.10 -5.10
C THR A 366 33.76 28.33 -5.60
N ALA A 367 33.17 28.76 -6.72
CA ALA A 367 32.01 28.13 -7.35
C ALA A 367 32.23 26.62 -7.66
N THR A 368 33.45 26.22 -8.00
CA THR A 368 33.79 24.86 -8.48
C THR A 368 33.50 23.71 -7.50
N ARG A 369 33.08 23.97 -6.25
CA ARG A 369 32.73 22.94 -5.24
C ARG A 369 31.62 23.36 -4.27
N ARG A 370 30.85 24.40 -4.58
CA ARG A 370 29.89 24.96 -3.62
C ARG A 370 28.68 24.03 -3.44
N ILE A 371 28.11 23.51 -4.53
CA ILE A 371 27.07 22.46 -4.49
C ILE A 371 27.53 21.24 -3.68
N ASP A 372 28.72 20.68 -3.95
CA ASP A 372 29.24 19.52 -3.23
C ASP A 372 29.32 19.76 -1.71
N ARG A 373 29.68 20.98 -1.29
CA ARG A 373 29.72 21.34 0.12
C ARG A 373 28.34 21.48 0.73
N VAL A 374 27.39 22.11 0.03
CA VAL A 374 25.99 22.19 0.47
C VAL A 374 25.44 20.78 0.65
N VAL A 375 25.64 19.90 -0.33
CA VAL A 375 25.24 18.48 -0.26
C VAL A 375 25.90 17.76 0.92
N ALA A 376 27.19 17.98 1.17
CA ALA A 376 27.87 17.38 2.31
C ALA A 376 27.29 17.85 3.67
N GLN A 377 26.97 19.14 3.80
CA GLN A 377 26.35 19.69 5.00
C GLN A 377 24.90 19.19 5.17
N LEU A 378 24.14 19.12 4.08
CA LEU A 378 22.78 18.61 4.07
C LEU A 378 22.73 17.14 4.51
N ARG A 379 23.63 16.30 3.98
CA ARG A 379 23.79 14.90 4.41
C ARG A 379 24.18 14.78 5.88
N ASN A 380 25.05 15.66 6.36
CA ASN A 380 25.43 15.71 7.77
C ASN A 380 24.28 16.18 8.68
N HIS A 381 23.38 17.03 8.20
CA HIS A 381 22.15 17.39 8.92
C HIS A 381 21.16 16.23 8.96
N GLN A 382 20.92 15.61 7.79
CA GLN A 382 19.98 14.52 7.60
C GLN A 382 20.31 13.27 8.44
N GLN A 383 21.58 12.86 8.50
CA GLN A 383 22.03 11.64 9.20
C GLN A 383 21.23 10.40 8.76
N HIS A 384 20.36 9.88 9.63
CA HIS A 384 19.55 8.68 9.41
C HIS A 384 18.10 9.00 9.03
N GLN A 385 17.72 10.29 8.97
CA GLN A 385 16.37 10.69 8.59
C GLN A 385 16.13 10.44 7.11
N PRO A 386 14.93 9.98 6.72
CA PRO A 386 14.59 9.85 5.30
C PRO A 386 14.57 11.22 4.63
N GLN A 387 14.77 11.21 3.32
CA GLN A 387 14.62 12.40 2.50
C GLN A 387 13.14 12.85 2.53
N THR A 388 12.90 14.13 2.81
CA THR A 388 11.55 14.66 3.01
C THR A 388 10.83 14.92 1.69
N ASP A 389 11.55 15.50 0.72
CA ASP A 389 11.08 15.77 -0.63
C ASP A 389 12.24 15.69 -1.65
N ASP A 390 11.98 15.85 -2.94
CA ASP A 390 13.02 15.96 -3.97
C ASP A 390 13.98 17.13 -3.66
N ILE A 391 15.29 16.90 -3.81
CA ILE A 391 16.32 17.88 -3.50
C ILE A 391 17.01 18.29 -4.79
N SER A 392 16.83 19.55 -5.18
CA SER A 392 17.44 20.12 -6.38
C SER A 392 18.16 21.42 -6.10
N MET A 393 19.33 21.58 -6.72
CA MET A 393 20.11 22.81 -6.68
C MET A 393 20.91 23.01 -7.97
N ALA A 394 21.07 24.25 -8.39
CA ALA A 394 21.83 24.64 -9.56
C ALA A 394 22.65 25.90 -9.26
N GLU A 395 23.85 25.95 -9.80
CA GLU A 395 24.75 27.09 -9.72
C GLU A 395 25.27 27.44 -11.11
N VAL A 396 25.12 28.70 -11.48
CA VAL A 396 25.64 29.24 -12.74
C VAL A 396 26.75 30.22 -12.44
N ASN A 397 27.99 29.83 -12.73
CA ASN A 397 29.15 30.71 -12.68
C ASN A 397 29.20 31.58 -13.95
N LEU A 398 28.83 32.85 -13.81
CA LEU A 398 28.68 33.78 -14.95
C LEU A 398 30.01 33.97 -15.72
N PRO A 399 31.17 34.17 -15.07
CA PRO A 399 32.43 34.30 -15.81
C PRO A 399 32.85 33.05 -16.60
N ARG A 400 32.58 31.85 -16.09
CA ARG A 400 32.90 30.58 -16.79
C ARG A 400 31.93 30.35 -17.93
N ILE A 401 30.64 30.50 -17.70
CA ILE A 401 29.63 30.21 -18.72
C ILE A 401 29.71 31.19 -19.90
N CYS A 402 29.95 32.48 -19.64
CA CYS A 402 30.16 33.46 -20.71
C CYS A 402 31.39 33.09 -21.56
N ARG A 403 32.50 32.69 -20.93
CA ARG A 403 33.70 32.24 -21.65
C ARG A 403 33.43 30.97 -22.46
N ALA A 404 32.75 29.99 -21.87
CA ALA A 404 32.46 28.72 -22.52
C ALA A 404 31.59 28.87 -23.76
N LEU A 405 30.64 29.80 -23.74
CA LEU A 405 29.65 29.98 -24.81
C LEU A 405 30.08 31.03 -25.85
N THR A 406 30.93 31.99 -25.49
CA THR A 406 31.43 33.04 -26.42
C THR A 406 32.59 32.54 -27.30
N ILE A 407 33.24 31.42 -26.93
CA ILE A 407 34.38 30.84 -27.67
C ILE A 407 33.94 29.93 -28.84
N ARG A 408 32.64 29.77 -29.09
CA ARG A 408 32.11 28.90 -30.15
C ARG A 408 31.89 29.59 -31.49
#